data_AF-A0A7S1P506-F1
#
_entry.id   AF-A0A7S1P506-F1
#
_cell.length_a   1.000
_cell.length_b   1.000
_cell.length_c   1.000
_cell.angle_alpha   90.00
_cell.angle_beta   90.00
_cell.angle_gamma   90.00
#
_symmetry.space_group_name_H-M   'P 1'
#
loop_
_entity.id
_entity.type
_entity.pdbx_description
1 polymer ?
#
loop_
_entity_poly.entity_id
_entity_poly.type
_entity_poly.pdbx_seq_one_letter_code
_entity_poly.pdbx_strand_id
1 'polypeptide(L)'
;LVFASLLVLERVNPSKAADVAAFLDLGASEIKKWLPVFFAPNLVVLPLNLPPQLGRIVGLVVAGLLFSLTSTAGLVAATTKVAERLSSSASSSSTSSSQSTRQRSPPSSSSSVSSRPPKYYGPFGEGVAGTVAILSAVSFGLSVISARQGWGGQAVWVYLLSMTLSGYVFGTSCPPSLTRWLHPVVICSLSTILGAVLLGSATQRSWQEILAPYILANGHVGPGNALLFLLGPAVLTFGCQMYAYRRQMRRNLTEVIVGCLGAALLGLFGTAIGARLIGLASDLRLA
;
A
#
# COMPACT_ATOMS: atom_id res chain seq x y z
N LEU A 1 12.32 -12.41 8.93
CA LEU A 1 12.32 -13.78 9.52
C LEU A 1 11.80 -14.82 8.54
N VAL A 2 10.57 -14.69 8.02
CA VAL A 2 9.99 -15.66 7.04
C VAL A 2 10.90 -15.92 5.83
N PHE A 3 11.48 -14.87 5.25
CA PHE A 3 12.46 -15.01 4.17
C PHE A 3 13.67 -15.85 4.56
N ALA A 4 14.26 -15.60 5.74
CA ALA A 4 15.42 -16.32 6.23
C ALA A 4 15.09 -17.78 6.55
N SER A 5 13.94 -18.06 7.16
CA SER A 5 13.50 -19.42 7.44
C SER A 5 13.23 -20.21 6.16
N LEU A 6 12.65 -19.60 5.12
CA LEU A 6 12.46 -20.25 3.82
C LEU A 6 13.80 -20.53 3.11
N LEU A 7 14.79 -19.64 3.23
CA LEU A 7 16.13 -19.88 2.70
C LEU A 7 16.85 -21.03 3.42
N VAL A 8 16.72 -21.12 4.75
CA VAL A 8 17.26 -22.25 5.52
C VAL A 8 16.55 -23.55 5.12
N LEU A 9 15.22 -23.51 4.95
CA LEU A 9 14.45 -24.68 4.51
C LEU A 9 14.83 -25.10 3.08
N GLU A 10 15.06 -24.17 2.17
CA GLU A 10 15.55 -24.43 0.81
C GLU A 10 16.91 -25.14 0.81
N ARG A 11 17.77 -24.82 1.79
CA ARG A 11 19.08 -25.48 1.97
C ARG A 11 18.97 -26.90 2.50
N VAL A 12 17.99 -27.19 3.35
CA VAL A 12 17.80 -28.51 3.96
C VAL A 12 16.97 -29.43 3.06
N ASN A 13 15.90 -28.91 2.46
CA ASN A 13 15.03 -29.68 1.58
C ASN A 13 14.33 -28.79 0.54
N PRO A 14 14.80 -28.79 -0.73
CA PRO A 14 14.29 -27.88 -1.76
C PRO A 14 12.83 -28.16 -2.14
N SER A 15 12.39 -29.42 -2.10
CA SER A 15 11.01 -29.79 -2.46
C SER A 15 10.00 -29.24 -1.44
N LYS A 16 10.26 -29.43 -0.14
CA LYS A 16 9.39 -28.91 0.91
C LYS A 16 9.36 -27.38 0.95
N ALA A 17 10.49 -26.73 0.62
CA ALA A 17 10.54 -25.27 0.54
C ALA A 17 9.68 -24.72 -0.60
N ALA A 18 9.56 -25.44 -1.72
CA ALA A 18 8.70 -25.06 -2.84
C ALA A 18 7.21 -25.18 -2.47
N ASP A 19 6.81 -26.26 -1.81
CA ASP A 19 5.42 -26.48 -1.40
C ASP A 19 4.97 -25.44 -0.35
N VAL A 20 5.79 -25.18 0.65
CA VAL A 20 5.51 -24.15 1.67
C VAL A 20 5.46 -22.76 1.04
N ALA A 21 6.35 -22.46 0.09
CA ALA A 21 6.32 -21.19 -0.61
C ALA A 21 5.06 -21.03 -1.49
N ALA A 22 4.62 -22.09 -2.18
CA ALA A 22 3.41 -22.08 -3.00
C ALA A 22 2.15 -21.88 -2.14
N PHE A 23 2.07 -22.56 -0.98
CA PHE A 23 0.99 -22.37 -0.02
C PHE A 23 0.96 -20.93 0.53
N LEU A 24 2.12 -20.39 0.91
CA LEU A 24 2.23 -19.02 1.43
C LEU A 24 1.94 -17.96 0.37
N ASP A 25 2.25 -18.21 -0.90
CA ASP A 25 2.01 -17.23 -1.97
C ASP A 25 0.51 -17.06 -2.26
N LEU A 26 -0.28 -18.13 -2.07
CA LEU A 26 -1.74 -18.07 -2.18
C LEU A 26 -2.32 -17.03 -1.21
N GLY A 27 -1.97 -17.14 0.08
CA GLY A 27 -2.41 -16.19 1.10
C GLY A 27 -1.76 -14.81 0.97
N ALA A 28 -0.49 -14.76 0.55
CA ALA A 28 0.20 -13.50 0.30
C ALA A 28 -0.47 -12.70 -0.82
N SER A 29 -0.90 -13.37 -1.89
CA SER A 29 -1.53 -12.70 -3.03
C SER A 29 -2.82 -11.97 -2.66
N GLU A 30 -3.63 -12.55 -1.76
CA GLU A 30 -4.85 -11.92 -1.27
C GLU A 30 -4.56 -10.75 -0.32
N ILE A 31 -3.67 -10.95 0.66
CA ILE A 31 -3.32 -9.91 1.63
C ILE A 31 -2.70 -8.68 0.94
N LYS A 32 -1.92 -8.87 -0.13
CA LYS A 32 -1.37 -7.77 -0.94
C LYS A 32 -2.44 -6.86 -1.53
N LYS A 33 -3.57 -7.43 -1.97
CA LYS A 33 -4.68 -6.64 -2.57
C LYS A 33 -5.33 -5.71 -1.54
N TRP A 34 -5.33 -6.10 -0.27
CA TRP A 34 -5.91 -5.32 0.83
C TRP A 34 -4.89 -4.42 1.55
N LEU A 35 -3.61 -4.53 1.19
CA LEU A 35 -2.53 -3.79 1.83
C LEU A 35 -2.78 -2.28 1.94
N PRO A 36 -3.26 -1.58 0.89
CA PRO A 36 -3.54 -0.15 0.99
C PRO A 36 -4.63 0.20 2.03
N VAL A 37 -5.59 -0.71 2.26
CA VAL A 37 -6.67 -0.51 3.26
C VAL A 37 -6.13 -0.52 4.67
N PHE A 38 -5.11 -1.31 4.96
CA PHE A 38 -4.53 -1.38 6.31
C PHE A 38 -3.87 -0.06 6.73
N PHE A 39 -3.53 0.81 5.78
CA PHE A 39 -3.03 2.16 6.02
C PHE A 39 -4.12 3.24 6.05
N ALA A 40 -5.34 2.93 5.60
CA ALA A 40 -6.47 3.86 5.60
C ALA A 40 -6.85 4.41 6.99
N PRO A 41 -6.71 3.67 8.11
CA PRO A 41 -7.18 4.16 9.40
C PRO A 41 -6.59 5.51 9.82
N ASN A 42 -5.31 5.73 9.54
CA ASN A 42 -4.63 6.99 9.88
C ASN A 42 -5.17 8.16 9.07
N LEU A 43 -5.65 7.93 7.85
CA LEU A 43 -6.27 8.96 7.01
C LEU A 43 -7.70 9.27 7.45
N VAL A 44 -8.44 8.26 7.92
CA VAL A 44 -9.81 8.42 8.43
C VAL A 44 -9.84 9.28 9.70
N VAL A 45 -8.85 9.14 10.58
CA VAL A 45 -8.79 9.88 11.86
C VAL A 45 -8.12 11.25 11.71
N LEU A 46 -7.42 11.51 10.60
CA LEU A 46 -6.78 12.80 10.33
C LEU A 46 -7.67 14.03 10.58
N PRO A 47 -8.94 14.10 10.13
CA PRO A 47 -9.81 15.25 10.38
C PRO A 47 -10.14 15.48 11.87
N LEU A 48 -9.93 14.50 12.77
CA LEU A 48 -10.15 14.69 14.21
C LEU A 48 -9.04 15.52 14.85
N ASN A 49 -7.81 15.44 14.33
CA ASN A 49 -6.63 16.08 14.92
C ASN A 49 -5.84 16.82 13.83
N LEU A 50 -6.46 17.84 13.24
CA LEU A 50 -5.81 18.65 12.21
C LEU A 50 -4.69 19.48 12.87
N PRO A 51 -3.41 19.26 12.50
CA PRO A 51 -2.32 20.09 13.01
C PRO A 51 -2.49 21.54 12.51
N PRO A 52 -2.18 22.54 13.34
CA PRO A 52 -2.35 23.96 13.00
C PRO A 52 -1.48 24.40 11.81
N GLN A 53 -0.49 23.60 11.41
CA GLN A 53 0.42 23.85 10.28
C GLN A 53 0.26 22.83 9.15
N LEU A 54 -0.94 22.26 8.96
CA LEU A 54 -1.22 21.23 7.96
C LEU A 54 -0.69 21.59 6.56
N GLY A 55 -0.88 22.83 6.11
CA GLY A 55 -0.40 23.27 4.79
C GLY A 55 1.12 23.15 4.62
N ARG A 56 1.90 23.43 5.68
CA ARG A 56 3.36 23.29 5.67
C ARG A 56 3.78 21.82 5.67
N ILE A 57 3.07 20.98 6.43
CA ILE A 57 3.32 19.53 6.49
C ILE A 57 3.01 18.89 5.13
N VAL A 58 1.87 19.21 4.52
CA VAL A 58 1.50 18.73 3.18
C VAL A 58 2.52 19.20 2.15
N GLY A 59 2.91 20.48 2.19
CA GLY A 59 3.96 21.01 1.31
C GLY A 59 5.30 20.28 1.45
N LEU A 60 5.71 19.97 2.69
CA LEU A 60 6.92 19.21 2.98
C LEU A 60 6.83 17.77 2.48
N VAL A 61 5.69 17.10 2.65
CA VAL A 61 5.47 15.72 2.17
C VAL A 61 5.50 15.67 0.64
N VAL A 62 4.83 16.61 -0.04
CA VAL A 62 4.84 16.68 -1.51
C VAL A 62 6.23 16.99 -2.04
N ALA A 63 6.93 17.97 -1.46
CA ALA A 63 8.30 18.30 -1.84
C ALA A 63 9.26 17.13 -1.59
N GLY A 64 9.15 16.47 -0.43
CA GLY A 64 9.94 15.29 -0.08
C GLY A 64 9.68 14.11 -1.02
N LEU A 65 8.43 13.89 -1.42
CA LEU A 65 8.06 12.85 -2.39
C LEU A 65 8.70 13.11 -3.76
N LEU A 66 8.58 14.33 -4.29
CA LEU A 66 9.17 14.70 -5.58
C LEU A 66 10.70 14.63 -5.53
N PHE A 67 11.31 15.09 -4.44
CA PHE A 67 12.75 15.00 -4.22
C PHE A 67 13.23 13.54 -4.13
N SER A 68 12.53 12.70 -3.37
CA SER A 68 12.86 11.27 -3.24
C SER A 68 12.72 10.54 -4.58
N LEU A 69 11.66 10.82 -5.35
CA LEU A 69 11.44 10.22 -6.67
C LEU A 69 12.53 10.61 -7.67
N THR A 70 12.84 11.91 -7.77
CA THR A 70 13.88 12.42 -8.67
C THR A 70 15.26 11.91 -8.28
N SER A 71 15.56 11.87 -6.98
CA SER A 71 16.87 11.40 -6.51
C SER A 71 17.04 9.89 -6.69
N THR A 72 16.01 9.08 -6.39
CA THR A 72 16.05 7.63 -6.62
C THR A 72 16.18 7.32 -8.12
N ALA A 73 15.45 8.03 -8.98
CA ALA A 73 15.59 7.89 -10.43
C ALA A 73 16.99 8.28 -10.93
N GLY A 74 17.57 9.35 -10.38
CA GLY A 74 18.93 9.78 -10.69
C GLY A 74 20.00 8.78 -10.26
N LEU A 75 19.87 8.20 -9.06
CA LEU A 75 20.77 7.17 -8.54
C LEU A 75 20.73 5.90 -9.41
N VAL A 76 19.53 5.43 -9.76
CA VAL A 76 19.38 4.27 -10.65
C VAL A 76 19.98 4.55 -12.03
N ALA A 77 19.69 5.71 -12.63
CA ALA A 77 20.26 6.11 -13.92
C ALA A 77 21.79 6.28 -13.88
N ALA A 78 22.36 6.71 -12.75
CA ALA A 78 23.81 6.79 -12.57
C ALA A 78 24.42 5.38 -12.47
N THR A 79 23.81 4.47 -11.70
CA THR A 79 24.31 3.09 -11.56
C THR A 79 24.24 2.31 -12.87
N THR A 80 23.20 2.49 -13.68
CA THR A 80 23.11 1.84 -15.00
C THR A 80 24.15 2.39 -15.97
N LYS A 81 24.36 3.72 -16.01
CA LYS A 81 25.42 4.33 -16.82
C LYS A 81 26.83 3.91 -16.39
N VAL A 82 27.08 3.77 -15.09
CA VAL A 82 28.37 3.29 -14.58
C VAL A 82 28.57 1.81 -14.92
N ALA A 83 27.53 0.98 -14.80
CA ALA A 83 27.56 -0.42 -15.20
C ALA A 83 27.83 -0.58 -16.71
N GLU A 84 27.21 0.23 -17.57
CA GLU A 84 27.47 0.26 -19.01
C GLU A 84 28.93 0.66 -19.31
N ARG A 85 29.47 1.65 -18.59
CA ARG A 85 30.88 2.07 -18.75
C ARG A 85 31.87 1.00 -18.32
N LEU A 86 31.64 0.30 -17.20
CA LEU A 86 32.48 -0.82 -16.79
C LEU A 86 32.37 -2.01 -17.76
N SER A 87 31.19 -2.27 -18.30
CA SER A 87 30.97 -3.31 -19.31
C SER A 87 31.71 -3.01 -20.62
N SER A 88 31.72 -1.74 -21.04
CA SER A 88 32.46 -1.27 -22.22
C SER A 88 33.99 -1.26 -22.04
N SER A 89 34.49 -1.09 -20.80
CA SER A 89 35.91 -1.22 -20.46
C SER A 89 36.35 -2.69 -20.34
N ALA A 90 35.47 -3.60 -19.96
CA ALA A 90 35.77 -5.04 -19.93
C ALA A 90 35.69 -5.70 -21.32
N SER A 91 34.98 -5.10 -22.28
CA SER A 91 34.87 -5.60 -23.66
C SER A 91 35.93 -5.04 -24.62
N SER A 92 36.82 -4.15 -24.16
CA SER A 92 37.94 -3.62 -24.95
C SER A 92 39.20 -4.49 -24.95
N SER A 93 39.22 -5.63 -24.23
CA SER A 93 40.33 -6.61 -24.24
C SER A 93 40.01 -7.91 -24.98
N SER A 94 38.90 -8.00 -25.71
CA SER A 94 38.58 -9.16 -26.54
C SER A 94 37.89 -8.72 -27.84
N THR A 95 38.70 -8.18 -28.75
CA THR A 95 38.31 -8.00 -30.15
C THR A 95 38.35 -9.36 -30.85
N SER A 96 37.19 -9.89 -31.24
CA SER A 96 36.89 -10.40 -32.60
C SER A 96 35.58 -11.20 -32.63
N SER A 97 34.73 -10.86 -33.60
CA SER A 97 33.67 -11.69 -34.22
C SER A 97 32.44 -12.11 -33.38
N SER A 98 31.39 -11.30 -33.40
CA SER A 98 30.16 -11.60 -34.18
C SER A 98 29.02 -10.65 -33.79
N GLN A 99 28.66 -9.81 -34.73
CA GLN A 99 27.54 -8.89 -34.75
C GLN A 99 26.23 -9.69 -34.94
N SER A 100 25.30 -9.63 -33.97
CA SER A 100 23.88 -9.79 -34.25
C SER A 100 23.03 -9.22 -33.12
N THR A 101 22.51 -8.02 -33.38
CA THR A 101 21.22 -7.48 -32.94
C THR A 101 20.32 -8.48 -32.20
N ARG A 102 20.31 -8.43 -30.86
CA ARG A 102 19.21 -9.00 -30.04
C ARG A 102 18.21 -7.92 -29.68
N GLN A 103 17.57 -7.42 -30.73
CA GLN A 103 16.23 -6.86 -30.70
C GLN A 103 15.32 -7.90 -30.03
N ARG A 104 14.85 -7.62 -28.81
CA ARG A 104 13.87 -8.47 -28.13
C ARG A 104 12.51 -8.18 -28.75
N SER A 105 12.25 -8.84 -29.88
CA SER A 105 10.93 -8.95 -30.46
C SER A 105 9.96 -9.58 -29.44
N PRO A 106 8.71 -9.08 -29.35
CA PRO A 106 7.64 -9.75 -28.62
C PRO A 106 7.22 -11.04 -29.34
N PRO A 107 6.80 -12.09 -28.64
CA PRO A 107 6.21 -13.25 -29.31
C PRO A 107 4.86 -12.86 -29.93
N SER A 108 4.84 -12.78 -31.26
CA SER A 108 3.62 -12.76 -32.06
C SER A 108 3.08 -14.18 -32.21
N SER A 109 2.11 -14.55 -31.36
CA SER A 109 1.10 -15.54 -31.74
C SER A 109 -0.18 -14.79 -32.04
N SER A 110 -0.49 -14.71 -33.33
CA SER A 110 -1.73 -14.22 -33.90
C SER A 110 -2.95 -14.93 -33.31
N SER A 111 -3.72 -14.23 -32.50
CA SER A 111 -5.15 -14.45 -32.37
C SER A 111 -5.80 -13.07 -32.36
N SER A 112 -6.67 -12.83 -33.34
CA SER A 112 -7.49 -11.65 -33.50
C SER A 112 -8.37 -11.45 -32.27
N VAL A 113 -7.88 -10.69 -31.28
CA VAL A 113 -8.68 -10.26 -30.14
C VAL A 113 -9.45 -9.01 -30.57
N SER A 114 -10.75 -9.21 -30.74
CA SER A 114 -11.79 -8.19 -30.88
C SER A 114 -11.50 -6.94 -30.04
N SER A 115 -11.50 -5.78 -30.70
CA SER A 115 -11.32 -4.44 -30.15
C SER A 115 -12.51 -4.05 -29.26
N ARG A 116 -12.63 -4.67 -28.09
CA ARG A 116 -13.42 -4.17 -26.97
C ARG A 116 -12.41 -3.62 -25.95
N PRO A 117 -12.56 -2.39 -25.42
CA PRO A 117 -11.69 -1.93 -24.35
C PRO A 117 -11.76 -2.98 -23.22
N PRO A 118 -10.62 -3.41 -22.65
CA PRO A 118 -10.65 -4.38 -21.57
C PRO A 118 -11.55 -3.82 -20.48
N LYS A 119 -12.62 -4.55 -20.14
CA LYS A 119 -13.39 -4.27 -18.94
C LYS A 119 -12.38 -4.25 -17.80
N TYR A 120 -12.28 -3.11 -17.12
CA TYR A 120 -11.40 -2.95 -15.98
C TYR A 120 -11.97 -3.80 -14.84
N TYR A 121 -11.52 -5.05 -14.75
CA TYR A 121 -11.75 -5.86 -13.58
C TYR A 121 -10.80 -5.33 -12.51
N GLY A 122 -11.36 -4.71 -11.48
CA GLY A 122 -10.61 -4.45 -10.26
C GLY A 122 -9.98 -5.75 -9.72
N PRO A 123 -9.08 -5.69 -8.73
CA PRO A 123 -8.44 -6.86 -8.15
C PRO A 123 -9.41 -7.86 -7.48
N PHE A 124 -10.71 -7.53 -7.44
CA PHE A 124 -11.79 -8.29 -6.82
C PHE A 124 -12.76 -8.82 -7.88
N GLY A 125 -13.25 -10.04 -7.67
CA GLY A 125 -14.24 -10.66 -8.56
C GLY A 125 -15.60 -9.94 -8.56
N GLU A 126 -16.39 -10.13 -9.62
CA GLU A 126 -17.65 -9.41 -9.89
C GLU A 126 -18.70 -9.48 -8.75
N GLY A 127 -18.58 -10.43 -7.80
CA GLY A 127 -19.48 -10.57 -6.65
C GLY A 127 -19.05 -9.85 -5.37
N VAL A 128 -17.76 -9.54 -5.20
CA VAL A 128 -17.24 -9.03 -3.91
C VAL A 128 -17.80 -7.64 -3.59
N ALA A 129 -17.90 -6.77 -4.59
CA ALA A 129 -18.47 -5.43 -4.41
C ALA A 129 -19.92 -5.48 -3.91
N GLY A 130 -20.73 -6.39 -4.47
CA GLY A 130 -22.11 -6.59 -4.03
C GLY A 130 -22.18 -7.11 -2.59
N THR A 131 -21.38 -8.13 -2.25
CA THR A 131 -21.37 -8.70 -0.90
C THR A 131 -20.96 -7.68 0.16
N VAL A 132 -19.91 -6.89 -0.09
CA VAL A 132 -19.45 -5.88 0.90
C VAL A 132 -20.43 -4.70 1.01
N ALA A 133 -21.12 -4.33 -0.08
CA ALA A 133 -22.19 -3.32 -0.04
C ALA A 133 -23.43 -3.79 0.73
N ILE A 134 -23.84 -5.05 0.55
CA ILE A 134 -24.94 -5.65 1.33
C ILE A 134 -24.53 -5.71 2.81
N LEU A 135 -23.30 -6.14 3.09
CA LEU A 135 -22.78 -6.22 4.46
C LEU A 135 -22.76 -4.86 5.16
N SER A 136 -22.35 -3.79 4.46
CA SER A 136 -22.35 -2.43 5.03
C SER A 136 -23.76 -1.91 5.27
N ALA A 137 -24.71 -2.19 4.36
CA ALA A 137 -26.11 -1.82 4.54
C ALA A 137 -26.78 -2.56 5.71
N VAL A 138 -26.56 -3.87 5.83
CA VAL A 138 -27.05 -4.68 6.96
C VAL A 138 -26.44 -4.20 8.27
N SER A 139 -25.13 -3.95 8.29
CA SER A 139 -24.42 -3.46 9.48
C SER A 139 -24.90 -2.06 9.90
N PHE A 140 -25.26 -1.20 8.93
CA PHE A 140 -25.86 0.11 9.22
C PHE A 140 -27.20 -0.03 9.94
N GLY A 141 -28.10 -0.85 9.40
CA GLY A 141 -29.41 -1.11 10.02
C GLY A 141 -29.27 -1.67 11.43
N LEU A 142 -28.36 -2.64 11.62
CA LEU A 142 -28.07 -3.21 12.93
C LEU A 142 -27.51 -2.16 13.89
N SER A 143 -26.56 -1.33 13.44
CA SER A 143 -25.97 -0.27 14.26
C SER A 143 -26.98 0.79 14.69
N VAL A 144 -27.95 1.15 13.85
CA VAL A 144 -29.02 2.08 14.21
C VAL A 144 -29.95 1.46 15.26
N ILE A 145 -30.33 0.18 15.09
CA ILE A 145 -31.18 -0.53 16.06
C ILE A 145 -30.46 -0.67 17.41
N SER A 146 -29.20 -1.11 17.41
CA SER A 146 -28.39 -1.27 18.63
C SER A 146 -28.12 0.05 19.33
N ALA A 147 -27.98 1.16 18.58
CA ALA A 147 -27.84 2.49 19.16
C ALA A 147 -29.10 2.94 19.91
N ARG A 148 -30.29 2.59 19.41
CA ARG A 148 -31.58 2.87 20.09
C ARG A 148 -31.77 2.03 21.35
N GLN A 149 -31.16 0.86 21.42
CA GLN A 149 -31.22 -0.03 22.59
C GLN A 149 -30.10 0.22 23.61
N GLY A 150 -29.16 1.12 23.35
CA GLY A 150 -28.05 1.46 24.26
C GLY A 150 -26.82 0.53 24.19
N TRP A 151 -26.86 -0.51 23.33
CA TRP A 151 -25.78 -1.51 23.16
C TRP A 151 -24.90 -1.19 21.94
N GLY A 152 -24.66 0.09 21.67
CA GLY A 152 -24.18 0.56 20.36
C GLY A 152 -22.72 0.28 20.02
N GLY A 153 -21.86 -0.07 20.99
CA GLY A 153 -20.39 -0.09 20.77
C GLY A 153 -19.92 -1.11 19.72
N GLN A 154 -20.44 -2.34 19.75
CA GLN A 154 -19.98 -3.42 18.87
C GLN A 154 -20.57 -3.33 17.46
N ALA A 155 -21.83 -2.91 17.33
CA ALA A 155 -22.46 -2.75 16.02
C ALA A 155 -21.85 -1.58 15.22
N VAL A 156 -21.49 -0.49 15.91
CA VAL A 156 -20.77 0.65 15.32
C VAL A 156 -19.40 0.21 14.80
N TRP A 157 -18.70 -0.67 15.53
CA TRP A 157 -17.42 -1.25 15.13
C TRP A 157 -17.52 -2.02 13.81
N VAL A 158 -18.47 -2.97 13.72
CA VAL A 158 -18.69 -3.78 12.52
C VAL A 158 -19.12 -2.91 11.33
N TYR A 159 -19.96 -1.89 11.58
CA TYR A 159 -20.39 -0.95 10.55
C TYR A 159 -19.22 -0.13 9.99
N LEU A 160 -18.42 0.51 10.85
CA LEU A 160 -17.27 1.32 10.42
C LEU A 160 -16.24 0.50 9.64
N LEU A 161 -15.96 -0.73 10.08
CA LEU A 161 -15.06 -1.64 9.41
C LEU A 161 -15.62 -2.06 8.03
N SER A 162 -16.90 -2.43 7.97
CA SER A 162 -17.58 -2.78 6.72
C SER A 162 -17.65 -1.60 5.74
N MET A 163 -17.85 -0.38 6.25
CA MET A 163 -17.85 0.83 5.43
C MET A 163 -16.47 1.13 4.87
N THR A 164 -15.41 0.92 5.67
CA THR A 164 -14.01 1.06 5.23
C THR A 164 -13.71 0.06 4.10
N LEU A 165 -14.07 -1.22 4.27
CA LEU A 165 -13.88 -2.25 3.24
C LEU A 165 -14.72 -1.98 1.98
N SER A 166 -15.97 -1.57 2.14
CA SER A 166 -16.87 -1.23 1.04
C SER A 166 -16.33 -0.07 0.21
N GLY A 167 -15.88 0.99 0.89
CA GLY A 167 -15.29 2.16 0.26
C GLY A 167 -14.01 1.84 -0.52
N TYR A 168 -13.19 0.89 -0.04
CA TYR A 168 -12.03 0.43 -0.80
C TYR A 168 -12.43 -0.36 -2.04
N VAL A 169 -13.30 -1.37 -1.90
CA VAL A 169 -13.75 -2.18 -3.04
C VAL A 169 -14.42 -1.30 -4.08
N PHE A 170 -15.25 -0.35 -3.66
CA PHE A 170 -15.85 0.65 -4.53
C PHE A 170 -14.79 1.53 -5.22
N GLY A 171 -13.82 2.04 -4.45
CA GLY A 171 -12.72 2.84 -5.00
C GLY A 171 -11.86 2.10 -6.02
N THR A 172 -11.68 0.79 -5.87
CA THR A 172 -10.98 -0.05 -6.86
C THR A 172 -11.82 -0.41 -8.08
N SER A 173 -13.15 -0.34 -7.98
CA SER A 173 -14.08 -0.59 -9.08
C SER A 173 -14.46 0.68 -9.84
N CYS A 174 -14.05 1.86 -9.37
CA CYS A 174 -14.31 3.13 -10.04
C CYS A 174 -13.56 3.26 -11.37
N PRO A 175 -14.13 3.98 -12.35
CA PRO A 175 -13.54 4.15 -13.68
C PRO A 175 -12.16 4.84 -13.62
N PRO A 176 -11.28 4.58 -14.61
CA PRO A 176 -9.89 5.05 -14.63
C PRO A 176 -9.75 6.59 -14.59
N SER A 177 -10.79 7.32 -15.00
CA SER A 177 -10.84 8.78 -14.92
C SER A 177 -10.79 9.29 -13.48
N LEU A 178 -11.40 8.55 -12.54
CA LEU A 178 -11.48 8.94 -11.13
C LEU A 178 -10.26 8.44 -10.35
N THR A 179 -9.81 7.21 -10.61
CA THR A 179 -8.61 6.66 -9.96
C THR A 179 -7.31 7.33 -10.39
N ARG A 180 -7.31 8.06 -11.51
CA ARG A 180 -6.19 8.93 -11.92
C ARG A 180 -5.96 10.10 -10.95
N TRP A 181 -7.01 10.58 -10.28
CA TRP A 181 -6.97 11.74 -9.39
C TRP A 181 -7.15 11.37 -7.91
N LEU A 182 -7.98 10.37 -7.63
CA LEU A 182 -8.30 9.91 -6.28
C LEU A 182 -7.78 8.49 -6.08
N HIS A 183 -6.73 8.36 -5.26
CA HIS A 183 -6.24 7.05 -4.85
C HIS A 183 -7.35 6.27 -4.13
N PRO A 184 -7.54 4.96 -4.36
CA PRO A 184 -8.61 4.17 -3.74
C PRO A 184 -8.66 4.27 -2.20
N VAL A 185 -7.51 4.51 -1.55
CA VAL A 185 -7.43 4.73 -0.10
C VAL A 185 -8.08 6.05 0.33
N VAL A 186 -8.02 7.09 -0.49
CA VAL A 186 -8.71 8.37 -0.22
C VAL A 186 -10.22 8.18 -0.33
N ILE A 187 -10.68 7.47 -1.38
CA ILE A 187 -12.11 7.15 -1.56
C ILE A 187 -12.64 6.33 -0.36
N CYS A 188 -11.87 5.32 0.08
CA CYS A 188 -12.14 4.55 1.28
C CYS A 188 -12.24 5.43 2.55
N SER A 189 -11.32 6.38 2.71
CA SER A 189 -11.30 7.29 3.86
C SER A 189 -12.53 8.21 3.88
N LEU A 190 -12.86 8.82 2.73
CA LEU A 190 -14.05 9.64 2.55
C LEU A 190 -15.33 8.85 2.79
N SER A 191 -15.40 7.63 2.28
CA SER A 191 -16.54 6.72 2.47
C SER A 191 -16.77 6.40 3.96
N THR A 192 -15.70 6.20 4.72
CA THR A 192 -15.78 5.93 6.17
C THR A 192 -16.26 7.15 6.96
N ILE A 193 -15.76 8.35 6.62
CA ILE A 193 -16.22 9.61 7.22
C ILE A 193 -17.71 9.85 6.90
N LEU A 194 -18.10 9.63 5.64
CA LEU A 194 -19.50 9.75 5.22
C LEU A 194 -20.40 8.76 5.98
N GLY A 195 -19.94 7.53 6.19
CA GLY A 195 -20.64 6.54 7.01
C GLY A 195 -20.82 6.99 8.47
N ALA A 196 -19.78 7.58 9.07
CA ALA A 196 -19.87 8.14 10.41
C ALA A 196 -20.86 9.31 10.49
N VAL A 197 -20.91 10.18 9.48
CA VAL A 197 -21.89 11.28 9.39
C VAL A 197 -23.32 10.75 9.23
N LEU A 198 -23.53 9.75 8.37
CA LEU A 198 -24.84 9.12 8.18
C LEU A 198 -25.34 8.49 9.49
N LEU A 199 -24.48 7.76 10.19
CA LEU A 199 -24.84 7.18 11.48
C LEU A 199 -25.07 8.26 12.56
N GLY A 200 -24.29 9.35 12.54
CA GLY A 200 -24.49 10.50 13.42
C GLY A 200 -25.84 11.17 13.22
N SER A 201 -26.25 11.38 11.96
CA SER A 201 -27.58 11.93 11.66
C SER A 201 -28.72 11.02 12.13
N ALA A 202 -28.56 9.69 12.02
CA ALA A 202 -29.57 8.72 12.43
C ALA A 202 -29.65 8.54 13.96
N THR A 203 -28.55 8.74 14.68
CA THR A 203 -28.45 8.55 16.14
C THR A 203 -28.43 9.86 16.93
N GLN A 204 -28.48 11.01 16.25
CA GLN A 204 -28.35 12.35 16.83
C GLN A 204 -27.05 12.54 17.64
N ARG A 205 -25.96 11.92 17.18
CA ARG A 205 -24.61 12.06 17.76
C ARG A 205 -23.67 12.79 16.80
N SER A 206 -22.65 13.45 17.32
CA SER A 206 -21.64 14.05 16.47
C SER A 206 -20.84 12.97 15.74
N TRP A 207 -20.43 13.25 14.50
CA TRP A 207 -19.59 12.32 13.72
C TRP A 207 -18.23 12.08 14.41
N GLN A 208 -17.74 13.06 15.18
CA GLN A 208 -16.52 12.97 15.98
C GLN A 208 -16.66 11.95 17.11
N GLU A 209 -17.79 11.91 17.82
CA GLU A 209 -18.03 10.90 18.86
C GLU A 209 -18.11 9.48 18.31
N ILE A 210 -18.64 9.32 17.10
CA ILE A 210 -18.73 8.01 16.42
C ILE A 210 -17.36 7.56 15.91
N LEU A 211 -16.52 8.51 15.49
CA LEU A 211 -15.19 8.23 14.95
C LEU A 211 -14.09 8.23 16.02
N ALA A 212 -14.34 8.78 17.21
CA ALA A 212 -13.42 8.75 18.35
C ALA A 212 -12.99 7.32 18.77
N PRO A 213 -13.89 6.32 18.85
CA PRO A 213 -13.49 4.94 19.12
C PRO A 213 -12.90 4.19 17.91
N TYR A 214 -12.58 4.88 16.81
CA TYR A 214 -12.07 4.23 15.60
C TYR A 214 -10.61 3.75 15.77
N ILE A 215 -9.76 4.56 16.41
CA ILE A 215 -8.38 4.21 16.83
C ILE A 215 -8.24 4.50 18.32
N LEU A 216 -7.93 3.49 19.13
CA LEU A 216 -7.72 3.64 20.58
C LEU A 216 -6.26 3.40 20.93
N ALA A 217 -5.67 4.27 21.75
CA ALA A 217 -4.28 4.14 22.19
C ALA A 217 -4.05 2.97 23.18
N ASN A 218 -5.10 2.54 23.89
CA ASN A 218 -4.97 1.72 25.12
C ASN A 218 -5.09 0.20 24.88
N GLY A 219 -4.65 -0.32 23.73
CA GLY A 219 -4.72 -1.76 23.44
C GLY A 219 -6.12 -2.34 23.22
N HIS A 220 -7.17 -1.51 23.30
CA HIS A 220 -8.53 -1.89 22.95
C HIS A 220 -8.69 -2.02 21.43
N VAL A 221 -9.50 -2.99 21.00
CA VAL A 221 -9.72 -3.30 19.59
C VAL A 221 -10.72 -2.34 18.94
N GLY A 222 -10.25 -1.17 18.51
CA GLY A 222 -10.98 -0.31 17.58
C GLY A 222 -11.03 -0.88 16.15
N PRO A 223 -11.97 -0.44 15.29
CA PRO A 223 -12.08 -0.93 13.92
C PRO A 223 -10.83 -0.58 13.09
N GLY A 224 -10.26 0.61 13.32
CA GLY A 224 -8.97 1.02 12.75
C GLY A 224 -7.80 0.23 13.34
N ASN A 225 -7.82 -0.05 14.65
CA ASN A 225 -6.78 -0.88 15.30
C ASN A 225 -6.76 -2.30 14.75
N ALA A 226 -7.92 -2.89 14.41
CA ALA A 226 -7.99 -4.20 13.77
C ALA A 226 -7.29 -4.19 12.40
N LEU A 227 -7.54 -3.18 11.58
CA LEU A 227 -6.85 -3.01 10.29
C LEU A 227 -5.34 -2.78 10.45
N LEU A 228 -4.93 -1.99 11.46
CA LEU A 228 -3.53 -1.78 11.80
C LEU A 228 -2.87 -3.05 12.36
N PHE A 229 -3.62 -3.93 13.05
CA PHE A 229 -3.12 -5.22 13.50
C PHE A 229 -2.75 -6.14 12.33
N LEU A 230 -3.50 -6.07 11.22
CA LEU A 230 -3.20 -6.80 9.99
C LEU A 230 -1.93 -6.33 9.28
N LEU A 231 -1.33 -5.20 9.69
CA LEU A 231 -0.05 -4.75 9.16
C LEU A 231 1.08 -5.74 9.45
N GLY A 232 1.07 -6.38 10.62
CA GLY A 232 2.06 -7.41 10.99
C GLY A 232 2.03 -8.60 10.01
N PRO A 233 0.88 -9.28 9.85
CA PRO A 233 0.69 -10.30 8.81
C PRO A 233 1.04 -9.83 7.39
N ALA A 234 0.69 -8.59 7.04
CA ALA A 234 1.05 -8.02 5.74
C ALA A 234 2.58 -7.89 5.54
N VAL A 235 3.33 -7.55 6.59
CA VAL A 235 4.80 -7.55 6.53
C VAL A 235 5.36 -8.97 6.38
N LEU A 236 4.73 -9.98 6.99
CA LEU A 236 5.12 -11.38 6.78
C LEU A 236 4.94 -11.82 5.32
N THR A 237 3.85 -11.40 4.67
CA THR A 237 3.60 -11.73 3.25
C THR A 237 4.61 -11.06 2.32
N PHE A 238 5.07 -9.85 2.63
CA PHE A 238 6.21 -9.24 1.91
C PHE A 238 7.48 -10.11 1.99
N GLY A 239 7.73 -10.76 3.13
CA GLY A 239 8.83 -11.73 3.26
C GLY A 239 8.72 -12.91 2.28
N CYS A 240 7.51 -13.40 2.04
CA CYS A 240 7.25 -14.44 1.03
C CYS A 240 7.53 -13.93 -0.40
N GLN A 241 7.18 -12.68 -0.71
CA GLN A 241 7.47 -12.08 -2.02
C GLN A 241 8.96 -11.95 -2.28
N MET A 242 9.72 -11.53 -1.27
CA MET A 242 11.18 -11.45 -1.37
C MET A 242 11.79 -12.82 -1.65
N TYR A 243 11.19 -13.89 -1.12
CA TYR A 243 11.60 -15.26 -1.43
C TYR A 243 11.25 -15.65 -2.88
N ALA A 244 10.07 -15.30 -3.39
CA ALA A 244 9.70 -15.54 -4.79
C ALA A 244 10.65 -14.84 -5.78
N TYR A 245 10.98 -13.57 -5.53
CA TYR A 245 11.87 -12.77 -6.38
C TYR A 245 13.36 -12.88 -6.04
N ARG A 246 13.76 -13.81 -5.16
CA ARG A 246 15.12 -13.92 -4.60
C ARG A 246 16.22 -14.01 -5.66
N ARG A 247 15.96 -14.71 -6.77
CA ARG A 247 16.93 -14.86 -7.87
C ARG A 247 17.16 -13.56 -8.64
N GLN A 248 16.10 -12.77 -8.84
CA GLN A 248 16.18 -11.48 -9.50
C GLN A 248 16.83 -10.43 -8.59
N MET A 249 16.46 -10.44 -7.30
CA MET A 249 17.09 -9.58 -6.30
C MET A 249 18.59 -9.85 -6.16
N ARG A 250 19.05 -11.11 -6.20
CA ARG A 250 20.48 -11.43 -6.17
C ARG A 250 21.25 -10.91 -7.39
N ARG A 251 20.63 -10.88 -8.57
CA ARG A 251 21.29 -10.39 -9.79
C ARG A 251 21.46 -8.88 -9.80
N ASN A 252 20.51 -8.14 -9.20
CA ASN A 252 20.53 -6.68 -9.16
C ASN A 252 20.75 -6.16 -7.72
N LEU A 253 21.46 -6.94 -6.89
CA LEU A 253 21.57 -6.66 -5.45
C LEU A 253 22.23 -5.32 -5.17
N THR A 254 23.29 -4.98 -5.92
CA THR A 254 23.98 -3.70 -5.80
C THR A 254 23.05 -2.53 -6.10
N GLU A 255 22.22 -2.64 -7.14
CA GLU A 255 21.26 -1.60 -7.52
C GLU A 255 20.16 -1.43 -6.46
N VAL A 256 19.64 -2.55 -5.92
CA VAL A 256 18.63 -2.52 -4.85
C VAL A 256 19.20 -1.92 -3.57
N ILE A 257 20.42 -2.29 -3.17
CA ILE A 257 21.06 -1.76 -1.95
C ILE A 257 21.35 -0.27 -2.09
N VAL A 258 21.96 0.16 -3.20
CA VAL A 258 22.27 1.58 -3.43
C VAL A 258 20.99 2.40 -3.51
N GLY A 259 19.95 1.90 -4.19
CA GLY A 259 18.64 2.54 -4.25
C GLY A 259 17.99 2.67 -2.86
N CYS A 260 17.92 1.59 -2.09
CA CYS A 260 17.34 1.61 -0.75
C CYS A 260 18.13 2.48 0.24
N LEU A 261 19.46 2.38 0.24
CA LEU A 261 20.31 3.14 1.16
C LEU A 261 20.29 4.64 0.81
N GLY A 262 20.36 4.95 -0.49
CA GLY A 262 20.22 6.32 -0.98
C GLY A 262 18.86 6.91 -0.61
N ALA A 263 17.77 6.20 -0.90
CA ALA A 263 16.42 6.64 -0.54
C ALA A 263 16.22 6.80 0.97
N ALA A 264 16.77 5.91 1.79
CA ALA A 264 16.68 6.01 3.25
C ALA A 264 17.45 7.22 3.80
N LEU A 265 18.69 7.44 3.35
CA LEU A 265 19.50 8.58 3.78
C LEU A 265 18.89 9.90 3.31
N LEU A 266 18.49 9.98 2.05
CA LEU A 266 17.86 11.19 1.49
C LEU A 266 16.49 11.45 2.10
N GLY A 267 15.70 10.40 2.39
CA GLY A 267 14.43 10.52 3.10
C GLY A 267 14.64 11.06 4.51
N LEU A 268 15.58 10.48 5.27
CA LEU A 268 15.86 10.88 6.65
C LEU A 268 16.43 12.31 6.72
N PHE A 269 17.54 12.58 6.04
CA PHE A 269 18.18 13.89 6.06
C PHE A 269 17.38 14.95 5.31
N GLY A 270 16.75 14.60 4.19
CA GLY A 270 15.93 15.53 3.41
C GLY A 270 14.69 15.98 4.18
N THR A 271 14.01 15.07 4.88
CA THR A 271 12.87 15.43 5.74
C THR A 271 13.34 16.29 6.92
N ALA A 272 14.47 15.95 7.57
CA ALA A 272 15.00 16.72 8.69
C ALA A 272 15.43 18.15 8.28
N ILE A 273 16.15 18.28 7.17
CA ILE A 273 16.59 19.59 6.63
C ILE A 273 15.39 20.38 6.14
N GLY A 274 14.46 19.76 5.40
CA GLY A 274 13.23 20.41 4.95
C GLY A 274 12.38 20.92 6.11
N ALA A 275 12.25 20.13 7.18
CA ALA A 275 11.54 20.55 8.40
C ALA A 275 12.26 21.73 9.09
N ARG A 276 13.60 21.76 9.03
CA ARG A 276 14.43 22.88 9.54
C ARG A 276 14.25 24.17 8.71
N LEU A 277 14.20 24.07 7.40
CA LEU A 277 14.04 25.20 6.48
C LEU A 277 12.65 25.85 6.54
N ILE A 278 11.58 25.05 6.72
CA ILE A 278 10.19 25.56 6.75
C ILE A 278 9.81 26.15 8.13
N GLY A 279 10.70 26.10 9.12
CA GLY A 279 10.45 26.71 10.43
C GLY A 279 9.34 26.03 11.23
N LEU A 280 9.18 24.69 11.12
CA LEU A 280 8.21 23.95 11.93
C LEU A 280 8.54 24.08 13.43
N ALA A 281 7.51 24.16 14.26
CA ALA A 281 7.63 24.24 15.71
C ALA A 281 8.41 23.05 16.29
N SER A 282 9.15 23.29 17.37
CA SER A 282 10.07 22.32 18.00
C SER A 282 9.39 21.00 18.40
N ASP A 283 8.10 21.02 18.74
CA ASP A 283 7.30 19.83 19.09
C ASP A 283 7.00 18.89 17.90
N LEU A 284 7.13 19.37 16.66
CA LEU A 284 6.86 18.61 15.43
C LEU A 284 8.13 18.20 14.68
N ARG A 285 9.30 18.54 15.21
CA ARG A 285 10.61 18.15 14.67
C ARG A 285 11.12 16.96 15.50
N LEU A 286 11.45 15.83 14.86
CA LEU A 286 12.37 14.90 15.50
C LEU A 286 13.69 15.64 15.71
N ALA A 287 14.16 15.70 16.96
CA ALA A 287 15.38 16.37 17.37
C ALA A 287 16.59 15.99 16.49
#